data_AF-A0A7C2JMD4-F1
#
_entry.id   AF-A0A7C2JMD4-F1
#
_cell.length_a   1.000
_cell.length_b   1.000
_cell.length_c   1.000
_cell.angle_alpha   90.00
_cell.angle_beta   90.00
_cell.angle_gamma   90.00
#
_symmetry.space_group_name_H-M   'P 1'
#
loop_
_entity.id
_entity.type
_entity.pdbx_description
1 polymer ?
#
loop_
_entity_poly.entity_id
_entity_poly.type
_entity_poly.pdbx_seq_one_letter_code
_entity_poly.pdbx_strand_id
1 'polypeptide(L)'
;MAMLFLEVKRLSTFPYVPVATRIRPFFEKLIQVAVPTKGVDRTWLRSIGFDTVNDQMFVGLLKDLRFIDEHGVPTQRWRDYRDKTRAPSVMAEAIRDAYAELFDVYEDAHLRPVGDLQNFFRSKIKRGTVTVRRIVNTFRELCALAEFTGAELLPREPSKPQTTEESISVVVNKVASQQVPLSVAINVQVVLPSDAGAEVYDAIFSALKRHLLM
;
A
#
# COMPACT_ATOMS: atom_id res chain seq x y z
N MET A 1 7.65 25.38 -31.88
CA MET A 1 8.91 25.15 -31.15
C MET A 1 8.75 23.86 -30.35
N ALA A 2 8.90 22.72 -31.02
CA ALA A 2 8.71 21.39 -30.45
C ALA A 2 10.07 20.88 -30.00
N MET A 3 10.35 20.94 -28.70
CA MET A 3 11.50 20.26 -28.08
C MET A 3 11.28 20.17 -26.57
N LEU A 4 11.58 18.99 -26.01
CA LEU A 4 11.52 18.59 -24.58
C LEU A 4 10.19 18.12 -23.98
N PHE A 5 9.48 17.20 -24.66
CA PHE A 5 8.60 16.23 -23.96
C PHE A 5 9.13 14.79 -24.11
N LEU A 6 10.44 14.64 -24.01
CA LEU A 6 11.14 13.35 -24.03
C LEU A 6 11.97 13.18 -22.73
N GLU A 7 11.38 13.56 -21.60
CA GLU A 7 11.99 13.32 -20.29
C GLU A 7 11.54 11.94 -19.78
N VAL A 8 12.39 10.94 -20.06
CA VAL A 8 12.49 9.66 -19.35
C VAL A 8 11.20 8.84 -19.27
N LYS A 9 10.93 8.10 -20.35
CA LYS A 9 10.13 6.88 -20.34
C LYS A 9 10.83 5.84 -19.44
N ARG A 10 10.78 5.99 -18.11
CA ARG A 10 11.14 4.91 -17.18
C ARG A 10 10.29 3.71 -17.57
N LEU A 11 10.95 2.59 -17.87
CA LEU A 11 10.33 1.29 -18.17
C LEU A 11 9.10 1.07 -17.30
N SER A 12 7.93 1.26 -17.90
CA SER A 12 6.56 1.11 -17.41
C SER A 12 6.46 0.11 -16.25
N THR A 13 6.73 0.61 -15.04
CA THR A 13 6.57 -0.11 -13.78
C THR A 13 5.79 0.84 -12.90
N PHE A 14 4.53 0.52 -12.69
CA PHE A 14 3.64 1.32 -11.85
C PHE A 14 4.20 1.44 -10.43
N PRO A 15 4.02 2.60 -9.77
CA PRO A 15 4.54 2.82 -8.43
C PRO A 15 3.95 1.80 -7.45
N TYR A 16 4.79 1.25 -6.56
CA TYR A 16 4.34 0.41 -5.46
C TYR A 16 5.31 0.43 -4.29
N VAL A 17 4.80 0.14 -3.10
CA VAL A 17 5.60 -0.20 -1.93
C VAL A 17 5.25 -1.60 -1.43
N PRO A 18 6.18 -2.30 -0.74
CA PRO A 18 5.91 -3.64 -0.23
C PRO A 18 4.84 -3.69 0.87
N VAL A 19 4.74 -2.62 1.66
CA VAL A 19 3.84 -2.50 2.82
C VAL A 19 2.95 -1.26 2.64
N ALA A 20 1.82 -1.43 1.97
CA ALA A 20 0.93 -0.32 1.61
C ALA A 20 0.33 0.40 2.84
N THR A 21 0.14 -0.30 3.96
CA THR A 21 -0.39 0.27 5.21
C THR A 21 0.48 1.39 5.79
N ARG A 22 1.76 1.47 5.40
CA ARG A 22 2.67 2.55 5.82
C ARG A 22 2.52 3.83 4.99
N ILE A 23 1.78 3.81 3.89
CA ILE A 23 1.58 4.99 3.01
C ILE A 23 0.87 6.11 3.77
N ARG A 24 -0.26 5.81 4.42
CA ARG A 24 -1.01 6.80 5.20
C ARG A 24 -0.16 7.51 6.26
N PRO A 25 0.47 6.81 7.23
CA PRO A 25 1.27 7.47 8.25
C PRO A 25 2.50 8.17 7.66
N PHE A 26 3.04 7.70 6.53
CA PHE A 26 4.14 8.37 5.84
C PHE A 26 3.73 9.74 5.32
N PHE A 27 2.66 9.81 4.54
CA PHE A 27 2.19 11.05 3.96
C PHE A 27 1.64 12.03 5.02
N GLU A 28 1.00 11.52 6.09
CA GLU A 28 0.64 12.34 7.25
C GLU A 28 1.88 12.94 7.94
N LYS A 29 2.97 12.16 8.04
CA LYS A 29 4.24 12.65 8.57
C LYS A 29 4.86 13.74 7.69
N LEU A 30 4.74 13.65 6.36
CA LEU A 30 5.28 14.66 5.42
C LEU A 30 4.72 16.06 5.67
N ILE A 31 3.45 16.15 6.08
CA ILE A 31 2.80 17.42 6.44
C ILE A 31 3.43 18.01 7.70
N GLN A 32 3.77 17.16 8.67
CA GLN A 32 4.28 17.56 9.98
C GLN A 32 5.76 17.97 9.96
N VAL A 33 6.56 17.38 9.07
CA VAL A 33 8.01 17.62 9.02
C VAL A 33 8.34 18.86 8.17
N ALA A 34 9.51 19.44 8.43
CA ALA A 34 10.06 20.50 7.59
C ALA A 34 10.51 19.94 6.23
N VAL A 35 10.49 20.80 5.21
CA VAL A 35 11.03 20.45 3.88
C VAL A 35 12.55 20.26 4.01
N PRO A 36 13.09 19.09 3.65
CA PRO A 36 14.52 18.84 3.78
C PRO A 36 15.34 19.69 2.81
N THR A 37 16.41 20.31 3.32
CA THR A 37 17.35 21.12 2.52
C THR A 37 18.44 20.28 1.87
N LYS A 38 18.80 19.14 2.48
CA LYS A 38 19.82 18.21 1.97
C LYS A 38 19.26 17.14 1.01
N GLY A 39 17.99 17.25 0.65
CA GLY A 39 17.26 16.25 -0.13
C GLY A 39 16.65 15.13 0.72
N VAL A 40 15.90 14.27 0.03
CA VAL A 40 15.19 13.11 0.56
C VAL A 40 15.95 11.84 0.16
N ASP A 41 16.56 11.21 1.14
CA ASP A 41 17.30 9.96 0.99
C ASP A 41 16.93 8.98 2.12
N ARG A 42 17.62 7.83 2.16
CA ARG A 42 17.48 6.84 3.23
C ARG A 42 17.75 7.42 4.63
N THR A 43 18.73 8.31 4.72
CA THR A 43 19.15 8.91 5.99
C THR A 43 18.05 9.81 6.54
N TRP A 44 17.42 10.59 5.66
CA TRP A 44 16.28 11.42 5.98
C TRP A 44 15.04 10.60 6.35
N LEU A 45 14.73 9.52 5.63
CA LEU A 45 13.63 8.64 6.01
C LEU A 45 13.79 8.10 7.44
N ARG A 46 15.01 7.67 7.79
CA ARG A 46 15.33 7.21 9.15
C ARG A 46 15.11 8.31 10.18
N SER A 47 15.50 9.55 9.88
CA SER A 47 15.37 10.67 10.84
C SER A 47 13.91 11.05 11.13
N ILE A 48 12.97 10.71 10.23
CA ILE A 48 11.53 10.96 10.43
C ILE A 48 10.75 9.72 10.91
N GLY A 49 11.43 8.62 11.24
CA GLY A 49 10.82 7.39 11.81
C GLY A 49 10.49 6.28 10.79
N PHE A 50 11.08 6.33 9.60
CA PHE A 50 10.91 5.34 8.52
C PHE A 50 12.25 4.66 8.23
N ASP A 51 12.62 3.69 9.06
CA ASP A 51 13.94 3.06 9.08
C ASP A 51 13.96 1.63 8.54
N THR A 52 12.81 1.03 8.24
CA THR A 52 12.74 -0.36 7.79
C THR A 52 13.29 -0.51 6.37
N VAL A 53 13.65 -1.75 6.01
CA VAL A 53 14.12 -2.08 4.64
C VAL A 53 13.05 -1.76 3.60
N ASN A 54 11.76 -1.98 3.94
CA ASN A 54 10.65 -1.70 3.05
C ASN A 54 10.39 -0.20 2.88
N ASP A 55 10.63 0.58 3.94
CA ASP A 55 10.44 2.04 3.90
C ASP A 55 11.36 2.72 2.90
N GLN A 56 12.49 2.10 2.55
CA GLN A 56 13.40 2.62 1.53
C GLN A 56 12.74 2.82 0.16
N MET A 57 11.66 2.07 -0.12
CA MET A 57 10.91 2.22 -1.36
C MET A 57 10.07 3.51 -1.39
N PHE A 58 9.87 4.20 -0.26
CA PHE A 58 9.20 5.51 -0.25
C PHE A 58 9.97 6.58 -1.02
N VAL A 59 11.30 6.52 -1.09
CA VAL A 59 12.08 7.44 -1.94
C VAL A 59 11.69 7.25 -3.41
N GLY A 60 11.56 6.00 -3.86
CA GLY A 60 11.09 5.68 -5.22
C GLY A 60 9.66 6.17 -5.44
N LEU A 61 8.76 5.88 -4.50
CA LEU A 61 7.36 6.32 -4.57
C LEU A 61 7.23 7.85 -4.70
N LEU A 62 8.02 8.60 -3.93
CA LEU A 62 8.04 10.07 -3.99
C LEU A 62 8.54 10.60 -5.34
N LYS A 63 9.51 9.93 -5.96
CA LYS A 63 9.99 10.26 -7.31
C LYS A 63 8.90 10.01 -8.33
N ASP A 64 8.28 8.83 -8.29
CA ASP A 64 7.25 8.45 -9.25
C ASP A 64 6.01 9.36 -9.13
N LEU A 65 5.65 9.79 -7.92
CA LEU A 65 4.59 10.78 -7.66
C LEU A 65 5.04 12.24 -7.86
N ARG A 66 6.30 12.48 -8.26
CA ARG A 66 6.91 13.81 -8.49
C ARG A 66 6.90 14.75 -7.28
N PHE A 67 6.89 14.20 -6.08
CA PHE A 67 7.09 14.96 -4.84
C PHE A 67 8.55 15.36 -4.65
N ILE A 68 9.46 14.54 -5.18
CA ILE A 68 10.89 14.83 -5.25
C ILE A 68 11.38 14.59 -6.68
N ASP A 69 12.48 15.24 -7.06
CA ASP A 69 13.12 15.00 -8.34
C ASP A 69 14.05 13.76 -8.31
N GLU A 70 14.73 13.50 -9.43
CA GLU A 70 15.67 12.38 -9.56
C GLU A 70 16.85 12.45 -8.57
N HIS A 71 17.22 13.65 -8.12
CA HIS A 71 18.26 13.89 -7.13
C HIS A 71 17.74 13.88 -5.69
N GLY A 72 16.43 13.69 -5.49
CA GLY A 72 15.79 13.68 -4.18
C GLY A 72 15.45 15.07 -3.64
N VAL A 73 15.48 16.12 -4.47
CA VAL A 73 15.13 17.48 -4.05
C VAL A 73 13.60 17.66 -4.02
N PRO A 74 13.01 18.17 -2.93
CA PRO A 74 11.58 18.43 -2.84
C PRO A 74 11.06 19.43 -3.89
N THR A 75 10.02 19.02 -4.63
CA THR A 75 9.40 19.84 -5.69
C THR A 75 8.38 20.82 -5.11
N GLN A 76 7.76 21.64 -5.97
CA GLN A 76 6.63 22.48 -5.57
C GLN A 76 5.43 21.64 -5.09
N ARG A 77 5.21 20.46 -5.68
CA ARG A 77 4.16 19.51 -5.28
C ARG A 77 4.30 19.11 -3.81
N TRP A 78 5.52 18.87 -3.34
CA TRP A 78 5.77 18.62 -1.91
C TRP A 78 5.32 19.79 -1.04
N ARG A 79 5.70 21.01 -1.42
CA ARG A 79 5.37 22.21 -0.65
C ARG A 79 3.85 22.43 -0.59
N ASP A 80 3.18 22.24 -1.70
CA ASP A 80 1.72 22.34 -1.81
C ASP A 80 1.01 21.26 -0.98
N TYR A 81 1.55 20.03 -0.96
CA TYR A 81 0.97 18.94 -0.16
C TYR A 81 1.05 19.18 1.35
N ARG A 82 1.99 19.99 1.83
CA ARG A 82 2.07 20.35 3.26
C ARG A 82 0.92 21.24 3.71
N ASP A 83 0.25 21.92 2.79
CA ASP A 83 -1.00 22.61 3.09
C ASP A 83 -2.12 21.57 3.21
N LYS A 84 -2.59 21.33 4.44
CA LYS A 84 -3.65 20.35 4.74
C LYS A 84 -4.92 20.56 3.92
N THR A 85 -5.23 21.80 3.54
CA THR A 85 -6.43 22.12 2.75
C THR A 85 -6.29 21.71 1.29
N ARG A 86 -5.06 21.68 0.78
CA ARG A 86 -4.73 21.31 -0.61
C ARG A 86 -4.20 19.88 -0.73
N ALA A 87 -3.78 19.26 0.36
CA ALA A 87 -3.17 17.93 0.36
C ALA A 87 -4.00 16.86 -0.39
N PRO A 88 -5.34 16.77 -0.21
CA PRO A 88 -6.14 15.78 -0.93
C PRO A 88 -6.17 16.00 -2.45
N SER A 89 -6.26 17.24 -2.91
CA SER A 89 -6.29 17.55 -4.35
C SER A 89 -4.90 17.35 -4.99
N VAL A 90 -3.83 17.76 -4.28
CA VAL A 90 -2.44 17.55 -4.71
C VAL A 90 -2.13 16.06 -4.84
N MET A 91 -2.65 15.23 -3.93
CA MET A 91 -2.51 13.78 -4.02
C MET A 91 -3.28 13.22 -5.22
N ALA A 92 -4.50 13.68 -5.49
CA ALA A 92 -5.29 13.24 -6.64
C ALA A 92 -4.56 13.53 -7.96
N GLU A 93 -3.99 14.73 -8.12
CA GLU A 93 -3.17 15.10 -9.26
C GLU A 93 -1.92 14.21 -9.38
N ALA A 94 -1.24 13.95 -8.27
CA ALA A 94 -0.06 13.09 -8.26
C ALA A 94 -0.37 11.64 -8.68
N ILE A 95 -1.51 11.11 -8.26
CA ILE A 95 -1.98 9.77 -8.64
C ILE A 95 -2.35 9.74 -10.13
N ARG A 96 -3.06 10.76 -10.64
CA ARG A 96 -3.40 10.83 -12.08
C ARG A 96 -2.15 10.85 -12.94
N ASP A 97 -1.12 11.61 -12.56
CA ASP A 97 0.16 11.63 -13.27
C ASP A 97 0.86 10.27 -13.24
N ALA A 98 0.99 9.67 -12.06
CA ALA A 98 1.79 8.45 -11.88
C ALA A 98 1.11 7.18 -12.41
N TYR A 99 -0.22 7.19 -12.50
CA TYR A 99 -1.03 6.11 -13.04
C TYR A 99 -1.79 6.55 -14.30
N ALA A 100 -1.22 7.45 -15.11
CA ALA A 100 -1.88 8.01 -16.30
C ALA A 100 -2.48 6.93 -17.22
N GLU A 101 -1.72 5.87 -17.53
CA GLU A 101 -2.22 4.77 -18.37
C GLU A 101 -3.45 4.05 -17.79
N LEU A 102 -3.63 4.05 -16.46
CA LEU A 102 -4.82 3.49 -15.81
C LEU A 102 -6.02 4.43 -15.99
N PHE A 103 -5.82 5.74 -15.83
CA PHE A 103 -6.86 6.74 -16.02
C PHE A 103 -7.26 6.92 -17.48
N ASP A 104 -6.35 6.67 -18.43
CA ASP A 104 -6.65 6.62 -19.87
C ASP A 104 -7.62 5.48 -20.23
N VAL A 105 -7.64 4.40 -19.44
CA VAL A 105 -8.55 3.25 -19.63
C VAL A 105 -9.79 3.37 -18.76
N TYR A 106 -9.65 3.84 -17.54
CA TYR A 106 -10.73 4.04 -16.58
C TYR A 106 -10.67 5.46 -16.01
N GLU A 107 -11.49 6.37 -16.53
CA GLU A 107 -11.56 7.75 -16.04
C GLU A 107 -11.87 7.80 -14.52
N ASP A 108 -12.70 6.86 -14.06
CA ASP A 108 -13.08 6.60 -12.68
C ASP A 108 -12.21 5.54 -11.98
N ALA A 109 -10.94 5.37 -12.38
CA ALA A 109 -10.04 4.33 -11.84
C ALA A 109 -10.01 4.24 -10.30
N HIS A 110 -10.17 5.38 -9.63
CA HIS A 110 -10.21 5.50 -8.17
C HIS A 110 -11.44 4.83 -7.52
N LEU A 111 -12.51 4.57 -8.28
CA LEU A 111 -13.74 3.89 -7.85
C LEU A 111 -13.79 2.42 -8.30
N ARG A 112 -12.87 2.00 -9.18
CA ARG A 112 -12.91 0.66 -9.78
C ARG A 112 -12.68 -0.44 -8.73
N PRO A 113 -13.35 -1.59 -8.88
CA PRO A 113 -13.15 -2.72 -8.00
C PRO A 113 -11.73 -3.30 -8.18
N VAL A 114 -11.23 -3.96 -7.12
CA VAL A 114 -9.89 -4.54 -7.08
C VAL A 114 -9.64 -5.51 -8.25
N GLY A 115 -10.66 -6.26 -8.68
CA GLY A 115 -10.56 -7.20 -9.80
C GLY A 115 -10.18 -6.51 -11.11
N ASP A 116 -10.85 -5.41 -11.45
CA ASP A 116 -10.62 -4.64 -12.67
C ASP A 116 -9.22 -4.02 -12.68
N LEU A 117 -8.82 -3.44 -11.54
CA LEU A 117 -7.47 -2.91 -11.34
C LEU A 117 -6.40 -4.00 -11.52
N GLN A 118 -6.60 -5.18 -10.92
CA GLN A 118 -5.66 -6.29 -11.07
C GLN A 118 -5.56 -6.77 -12.52
N ASN A 119 -6.68 -6.86 -13.23
CA ASN A 119 -6.71 -7.30 -14.62
C ASN A 119 -5.97 -6.30 -15.53
N PHE A 120 -6.16 -5.00 -15.31
CA PHE A 120 -5.40 -3.97 -16.01
C PHE A 120 -3.90 -4.10 -15.77
N PHE A 121 -3.46 -4.17 -14.51
CA PHE A 121 -2.02 -4.24 -14.24
C PHE A 121 -1.40 -5.55 -14.72
N ARG A 122 -2.12 -6.68 -14.67
CA ARG A 122 -1.67 -7.97 -15.24
C ARG A 122 -1.44 -7.91 -16.74
N SER A 123 -2.25 -7.17 -17.49
CA SER A 123 -2.06 -7.04 -18.94
C SER A 123 -0.86 -6.14 -19.29
N LYS A 124 -0.46 -5.24 -18.39
CA LYS A 124 0.62 -4.28 -18.59
C LYS A 124 1.99 -4.73 -18.08
N ILE A 125 2.05 -5.49 -16.99
CA ILE A 125 3.32 -5.90 -16.38
C ILE A 125 3.62 -7.38 -16.61
N LYS A 126 4.84 -7.71 -17.05
CA LYS A 126 5.34 -9.09 -17.17
C LYS A 126 5.74 -9.73 -15.82
N ARG A 127 5.41 -9.09 -14.69
CA ARG A 127 5.81 -9.50 -13.34
C ARG A 127 4.76 -10.39 -12.68
N GLY A 128 5.17 -11.15 -11.67
CA GLY A 128 4.30 -12.08 -10.94
C GLY A 128 3.15 -11.42 -10.18
N THR A 129 2.12 -12.21 -9.86
CA THR A 129 0.86 -11.82 -9.19
C THR A 129 1.04 -11.01 -7.91
N VAL A 130 2.13 -11.23 -7.16
CA VAL A 130 2.47 -10.49 -5.95
C VAL A 130 2.72 -9.01 -6.24
N THR A 131 3.41 -8.69 -7.34
CA THR A 131 3.73 -7.30 -7.72
C THR A 131 2.44 -6.56 -8.10
N VAL A 132 1.58 -7.19 -8.91
CA VAL A 132 0.26 -6.63 -9.26
C VAL A 132 -0.53 -6.27 -8.00
N ARG A 133 -0.60 -7.20 -7.04
CA ARG A 133 -1.30 -6.97 -5.77
C ARG A 133 -0.70 -5.79 -4.99
N ARG A 134 0.63 -5.66 -4.94
CA ARG A 134 1.29 -4.52 -4.27
C ARG A 134 0.99 -3.20 -4.97
N ILE A 135 0.98 -3.16 -6.29
CA ILE A 135 0.61 -1.98 -7.08
C ILE A 135 -0.84 -1.58 -6.76
N VAL A 136 -1.79 -2.52 -6.84
CA VAL A 136 -3.21 -2.23 -6.54
C VAL A 136 -3.40 -1.74 -5.11
N ASN A 137 -2.74 -2.37 -4.14
CA ASN A 137 -2.84 -1.94 -2.75
C ASN A 137 -2.22 -0.54 -2.55
N THR A 138 -1.08 -0.24 -3.18
CA THR A 138 -0.47 1.09 -3.13
C THR A 138 -1.40 2.13 -3.72
N PHE A 139 -1.94 1.87 -4.91
CA PHE A 139 -2.89 2.76 -5.58
C PHE A 139 -4.11 3.07 -4.70
N ARG A 140 -4.72 2.04 -4.08
CA ARG A 140 -5.89 2.22 -3.21
C ARG A 140 -5.58 3.04 -1.96
N GLU A 141 -4.46 2.78 -1.31
CA GLU A 141 -4.04 3.55 -0.14
C GLU A 141 -3.74 5.02 -0.49
N LEU A 142 -3.12 5.28 -1.65
CA LEU A 142 -2.94 6.63 -2.16
C LEU A 142 -4.30 7.31 -2.45
N CYS A 143 -5.22 6.60 -3.11
CA CYS A 143 -6.57 7.12 -3.38
C CYS A 143 -7.33 7.45 -2.08
N ALA A 144 -7.09 6.72 -1.00
CA ALA A 144 -7.68 6.99 0.30
C ALA A 144 -7.12 8.25 1.01
N LEU A 145 -6.09 8.89 0.43
CA LEU A 145 -5.54 10.18 0.84
C LEU A 145 -5.92 11.32 -0.13
N ALA A 146 -6.61 10.99 -1.23
CA ALA A 146 -6.89 11.90 -2.31
C ALA A 146 -8.38 12.30 -2.36
N GLU A 147 -8.63 13.49 -2.89
CA GLU A 147 -9.97 13.94 -3.25
C GLU A 147 -10.00 14.26 -4.75
N PHE A 148 -10.68 13.40 -5.52
CA PHE A 148 -10.83 13.56 -6.95
C PHE A 148 -12.02 14.46 -7.22
N THR A 149 -11.78 15.76 -7.39
CA THR A 149 -12.84 16.71 -7.76
C THR A 149 -13.15 16.57 -9.26
N GLY A 150 -14.35 16.08 -9.59
CA GLY A 150 -14.86 15.95 -10.96
C GLY A 150 -15.45 14.56 -11.25
N ALA A 151 -16.76 14.53 -11.48
CA ALA A 151 -17.65 13.43 -11.89
C ALA A 151 -17.95 12.31 -10.85
N GLU A 152 -19.21 12.35 -10.39
CA GLU A 152 -20.00 11.35 -9.65
C GLU A 152 -19.51 10.85 -8.29
N LEU A 153 -19.96 11.60 -7.26
CA LEU A 153 -20.31 11.07 -5.96
C LEU A 153 -21.41 10.00 -6.12
N LEU A 154 -21.03 8.76 -6.42
CA LEU A 154 -21.86 7.64 -5.98
C LEU A 154 -21.81 7.60 -4.44
N PRO A 155 -22.96 7.40 -3.75
CA PRO A 155 -23.00 7.33 -2.31
C PRO A 155 -21.97 6.32 -1.80
N ARG A 156 -20.96 6.83 -1.09
CA ARG A 156 -20.15 5.97 -0.22
C ARG A 156 -21.12 5.33 0.76
N GLU A 157 -21.41 4.05 0.58
CA GLU A 157 -21.87 3.27 1.74
C GLU A 157 -20.84 3.53 2.84
N PRO A 158 -21.28 3.93 4.05
CA PRO A 158 -20.37 4.30 5.11
C PRO A 158 -19.55 3.08 5.49
N SER A 159 -18.32 3.01 5.00
CA SER A 159 -17.29 2.15 5.52
C SER A 159 -17.05 2.58 6.96
N LYS A 160 -17.58 1.77 7.87
CA LYS A 160 -17.43 1.95 9.32
C LYS A 160 -15.96 2.22 9.66
N PRO A 161 -15.68 3.20 10.52
CA PRO A 161 -14.32 3.49 10.96
C PRO A 161 -13.78 2.29 11.74
N GLN A 162 -12.74 1.63 11.22
CA GLN A 162 -11.86 0.80 12.04
C GLN A 162 -10.72 1.68 12.54
N THR A 163 -10.99 2.39 13.63
CA THR A 163 -9.96 2.82 14.57
C THR A 163 -9.86 1.73 15.63
N THR A 164 -8.75 1.00 15.58
CA THR A 164 -8.23 0.25 16.72
C THR A 164 -7.64 1.27 17.69
N GLU A 165 -8.23 1.39 18.86
CA GLU A 165 -7.57 1.31 20.18
C GLU A 165 -8.66 1.54 21.25
N GLU A 166 -9.08 0.43 21.84
CA GLU A 166 -8.91 0.16 23.28
C GLU A 166 -9.81 1.00 24.17
N SER A 167 -10.96 0.43 24.54
CA SER A 167 -11.40 0.40 25.94
C SER A 167 -12.72 -0.35 26.05
N ILE A 168 -12.76 -1.20 27.07
CA ILE A 168 -13.81 -2.15 27.39
C ILE A 168 -15.04 -1.39 27.89
N SER A 169 -16.21 -1.59 27.28
CA SER A 169 -17.48 -1.58 28.01
C SER A 169 -18.57 -2.33 27.23
N VAL A 170 -19.14 -3.30 27.94
CA VAL A 170 -20.08 -4.31 27.49
C VAL A 170 -21.51 -3.78 27.63
N VAL A 171 -22.38 -3.95 26.62
CA VAL A 171 -23.82 -4.17 26.87
C VAL A 171 -24.38 -5.22 25.90
N VAL A 172 -24.23 -6.47 26.35
CA VAL A 172 -25.25 -7.53 26.42
C VAL A 172 -26.28 -7.61 25.29
N ASN A 173 -26.06 -8.55 24.37
CA ASN A 173 -27.17 -9.30 23.77
C ASN A 173 -27.38 -10.57 24.59
N LYS A 174 -28.47 -10.59 25.36
CA LYS A 174 -28.99 -11.79 26.03
C LYS A 174 -29.59 -12.69 24.97
N VAL A 175 -29.05 -13.89 24.75
CA VAL A 175 -29.82 -15.15 24.86
C VAL A 175 -28.85 -16.31 25.15
N ALA A 176 -29.14 -17.01 26.26
CA ALA A 176 -28.79 -18.38 26.63
C ALA A 176 -27.32 -18.87 26.53
N SER A 177 -26.76 -19.12 27.72
CA SER A 177 -25.54 -19.86 28.01
C SER A 177 -25.45 -21.21 27.30
N GLN A 178 -24.42 -21.39 26.46
CA GLN A 178 -23.78 -22.68 26.20
C GLN A 178 -22.30 -22.45 25.83
N GLN A 179 -21.42 -23.21 26.48
CA GLN A 179 -19.98 -23.06 26.53
C GLN A 179 -19.35 -23.16 25.13
N VAL A 180 -18.67 -22.11 24.66
CA VAL A 180 -17.86 -22.16 23.43
C VAL A 180 -16.45 -22.64 23.81
N PRO A 181 -15.96 -23.76 23.24
CA PRO A 181 -14.60 -24.22 23.48
C PRO A 181 -13.59 -23.28 22.82
N LEU A 182 -12.47 -23.06 23.51
CA LEU A 182 -11.35 -22.21 23.08
C LEU A 182 -10.80 -22.72 21.74
N SER A 183 -11.15 -22.08 20.62
CA SER A 183 -10.59 -22.46 19.31
C SER A 183 -9.30 -21.69 19.05
N VAL A 184 -8.15 -22.38 19.15
CA VAL A 184 -6.84 -21.83 18.82
C VAL A 184 -6.59 -22.03 17.32
N ALA A 185 -6.45 -20.94 16.56
CA ALA A 185 -6.09 -20.99 15.15
C ALA A 185 -4.56 -20.86 15.00
N ILE A 186 -3.87 -21.98 14.74
CA ILE A 186 -2.41 -22.03 14.54
C ILE A 186 -2.11 -22.16 13.05
N ASN A 187 -1.30 -21.25 12.51
CA ASN A 187 -0.83 -21.31 11.12
C ASN A 187 0.65 -21.72 11.09
N VAL A 188 0.94 -22.90 10.54
CA VAL A 188 2.30 -23.49 10.49
C VAL A 188 2.74 -23.64 9.05
N GLN A 189 3.95 -23.15 8.73
CA GLN A 189 4.55 -23.21 7.41
C GLN A 189 5.79 -24.11 7.44
N VAL A 190 5.70 -25.28 6.80
CA VAL A 190 6.78 -26.29 6.79
C VAL A 190 7.47 -26.27 5.44
N VAL A 191 8.79 -26.03 5.44
CA VAL A 191 9.62 -26.10 4.24
C VAL A 191 10.25 -27.48 4.19
N LEU A 192 9.91 -28.26 3.17
CA LEU A 192 10.44 -29.61 2.99
C LEU A 192 11.73 -29.57 2.14
N PRO A 193 12.83 -30.19 2.59
CA PRO A 193 14.06 -30.28 1.82
C PRO A 193 13.93 -31.32 0.69
N SER A 194 14.41 -30.98 -0.50
CA SER A 194 14.23 -31.79 -1.73
C SER A 194 15.15 -33.01 -1.83
N ASP A 195 16.07 -33.19 -0.88
CA ASP A 195 17.05 -34.29 -0.82
C ASP A 195 16.75 -35.32 0.28
N ALA A 196 15.59 -35.22 0.94
CA ALA A 196 15.17 -36.15 1.98
C ALA A 196 14.50 -37.42 1.43
N GLY A 197 14.71 -38.55 2.10
CA GLY A 197 14.02 -39.82 1.84
C GLY A 197 12.62 -39.87 2.45
N ALA A 198 11.77 -40.79 1.96
CA ALA A 198 10.36 -40.96 2.38
C ALA A 198 10.17 -41.04 3.91
N GLU A 199 11.10 -41.69 4.62
CA GLU A 199 11.05 -41.87 6.07
C GLU A 199 11.10 -40.55 6.86
N VAL A 200 11.79 -39.53 6.33
CA VAL A 200 11.91 -38.22 6.99
C VAL A 200 10.62 -37.42 6.85
N TYR A 201 9.94 -37.52 5.71
CA TYR A 201 8.62 -36.92 5.52
C TYR A 201 7.60 -37.52 6.48
N ASP A 202 7.58 -38.85 6.60
CA ASP A 202 6.68 -39.56 7.50
C ASP A 202 6.93 -39.18 8.97
N ALA A 203 8.20 -39.00 9.37
CA ALA A 203 8.54 -38.53 10.71
C ALA A 203 8.02 -37.09 10.98
N ILE A 204 8.14 -36.18 10.01
CA ILE A 204 7.65 -34.80 10.12
C ILE A 204 6.13 -34.77 10.24
N PHE A 205 5.41 -35.51 9.38
CA PHE A 205 3.95 -35.57 9.45
C PHE A 205 3.44 -36.28 10.71
N SER A 206 4.14 -37.33 11.16
CA SER A 206 3.83 -38.01 12.43
C SER A 206 4.01 -37.07 13.63
N ALA A 207 5.07 -36.25 13.64
CA ALA A 207 5.31 -35.26 14.69
C ALA A 207 4.26 -34.13 14.69
N LEU A 208 3.90 -33.59 13.53
CA LEU A 208 2.82 -32.60 13.40
C LEU A 208 1.49 -33.15 13.92
N LYS A 209 1.15 -34.38 13.55
CA LYS A 209 -0.09 -35.04 14.00
C LYS A 209 -0.14 -35.20 15.52
N ARG A 210 0.98 -35.52 16.17
CA ARG A 210 1.03 -35.66 17.65
C ARG A 210 0.91 -34.34 18.40
N HIS A 211 1.36 -33.22 17.81
CA HIS A 211 1.49 -31.96 18.53
C HIS A 211 0.44 -30.89 18.17
N LEU A 212 -0.23 -30.99 17.00
CA LEU A 212 -1.30 -30.07 16.60
C LEU A 212 -2.73 -30.56 16.94
N LEU A 213 -2.89 -31.84 17.27
CA LEU A 213 -4.18 -32.48 17.57
C LEU A 213 -4.22 -33.03 19.01
N MET A 214 -3.81 -32.21 19.98
CA MET A 214 -4.20 -32.47 21.37
C MET A 214 -5.67 -32.13 21.58
#